data_AF-V9IGX6-F1
#
_entry.id   AF-V9IGX6-F1
#
_cell.length_a   1.000
_cell.length_b   1.000
_cell.length_c   1.000
_cell.angle_alpha   90.00
_cell.angle_beta   90.00
_cell.angle_gamma   90.00
#
_symmetry.space_group_name_H-M   'P 1'
#
loop_
_entity.id
_entity.type
_entity.pdbx_description
1 polymer ?
#
loop_
_entity_poly.entity_id
_entity_poly.type
_entity_poly.pdbx_seq_one_letter_code
_entity_poly.pdbx_strand_id
1 'polypeptide(L)'
;MEHSGGLFSLCNQSESEGFSSVADLIDYSMNFSQSAVFCYSRPKYPGHPSFPVRLTKPVSRFTQVRSLQYLCRFVIRQNTRLDNIHKLPLPKTIKGYIEEAHY
;
A
#
# COMPACT_ATOMS: atom_id res chain seq x y z
N MET A 1 11.80 11.90 -5.16
CA MET A 1 12.58 12.34 -4.00
C MET A 1 13.56 13.36 -4.51
N GLU A 2 13.51 14.54 -3.93
CA GLU A 2 14.39 15.66 -4.25
C GLU A 2 15.50 15.71 -3.21
N HIS A 3 16.67 16.18 -3.63
CA HIS A 3 17.83 16.33 -2.76
C HIS A 3 18.57 17.61 -3.14
N SER A 4 18.69 18.53 -2.19
CA SER A 4 19.36 19.82 -2.36
C SER A 4 20.03 20.25 -1.06
N GLY A 5 21.27 20.72 -1.13
CA GLY A 5 21.99 21.22 0.06
C GLY A 5 22.21 20.19 1.17
N GLY A 6 22.24 18.89 0.86
CA GLY A 6 22.35 17.82 1.86
C GLY A 6 21.03 17.47 2.55
N LEU A 7 19.91 18.02 2.08
CA LEU A 7 18.58 17.78 2.61
C LEU A 7 17.71 17.02 1.60
N PHE A 8 16.83 16.17 2.11
CA PHE A 8 15.89 15.34 1.36
C PHE A 8 14.45 15.84 1.51
N SER A 9 13.68 15.77 0.44
CA SER A 9 12.24 16.06 0.44
C SER A 9 11.47 15.20 -0.58
N LEU A 10 10.16 15.04 -0.38
CA LEU A 10 9.29 14.28 -1.31
C LEU A 10 8.52 15.17 -2.28
N CYS A 11 8.23 16.40 -1.88
CA CYS A 11 7.42 17.34 -2.63
C CYS A 11 8.01 18.75 -2.47
N ASN A 12 8.05 19.52 -3.55
CA ASN A 12 8.49 20.91 -3.58
C ASN A 12 7.42 21.81 -2.93
N GLN A 13 7.20 21.63 -1.62
CA GLN A 13 6.42 22.55 -0.81
C GLN A 13 7.37 23.67 -0.37
N SER A 14 7.01 24.89 -0.67
CA SER A 14 7.79 26.11 -0.39
C SER A 14 8.08 26.36 1.10
N GLU A 15 7.55 25.53 2.01
CA GLU A 15 7.65 25.70 3.46
C GLU A 15 8.11 24.44 4.22
N SER A 16 8.34 23.30 3.55
CA SER A 16 8.79 22.10 4.26
C SER A 16 10.29 22.13 4.49
N GLU A 17 10.69 22.14 5.76
CA GLU A 17 12.06 21.83 6.17
C GLU A 17 12.53 20.55 5.49
N GLY A 18 13.65 20.63 4.78
CA GLY A 18 14.30 19.45 4.24
C GLY A 18 14.90 18.62 5.37
N PHE A 19 14.98 17.30 5.19
CA PHE A 19 15.46 16.38 6.22
C PHE A 19 16.91 15.98 5.95
N SER A 20 17.75 15.86 6.99
CA SER A 20 19.15 15.42 6.84
C SER A 20 19.31 13.96 6.44
N SER A 21 18.28 13.13 6.62
CA SER A 21 18.29 11.74 6.18
C SER A 21 16.96 11.32 5.56
N VAL A 22 17.03 10.32 4.66
CA VAL A 22 15.84 9.71 4.07
C VAL A 22 15.00 8.99 5.14
N ALA A 23 15.63 8.41 6.16
CA ALA A 23 14.90 7.74 7.25
C ALA A 23 14.03 8.75 8.00
N ASP A 24 14.60 9.89 8.42
CA ASP A 24 13.87 10.95 9.11
C ASP A 24 12.71 11.50 8.27
N LEU A 25 12.97 11.71 6.97
CA LEU A 25 11.93 12.12 6.02
C LEU A 25 10.77 11.13 5.99
N ILE A 26 11.06 9.83 5.87
CA ILE A 26 10.02 8.79 5.77
C ILE A 26 9.25 8.66 7.08
N ASP A 27 9.94 8.65 8.22
CA ASP A 27 9.31 8.52 9.54
C ASP A 27 8.40 9.71 9.84
N TYR A 28 8.86 10.94 9.60
CA TYR A 28 8.04 12.14 9.71
C TYR A 28 6.82 12.07 8.77
N SER A 29 7.06 11.73 7.50
CA SER A 29 6.01 11.66 6.48
C SER A 29 4.94 10.64 6.83
N MET A 30 5.33 9.49 7.39
CA MET A 30 4.42 8.44 7.84
C MET A 30 3.60 8.87 9.05
N ASN A 31 4.24 9.52 10.03
CA ASN A 31 3.54 10.03 11.22
C ASN A 31 2.51 11.10 10.84
N PHE A 32 2.90 12.08 10.01
CA PHE A 32 2.01 13.12 9.51
C PHE A 32 0.84 12.55 8.71
N SER A 33 1.10 11.50 7.92
CA SER A 33 0.08 10.82 7.10
C SER A 33 -1.01 10.11 7.91
N GLN A 34 -0.86 9.96 9.23
CA GLN A 34 -1.93 9.43 10.08
C GLN A 34 -3.10 10.40 10.21
N SER A 35 -2.84 11.72 10.25
CA SER A 35 -3.86 12.74 10.44
C SER A 35 -4.17 13.53 9.16
N ALA A 36 -3.19 13.71 8.27
CA ALA A 36 -3.33 14.60 7.12
C ALA A 36 -2.78 14.03 5.81
N VAL A 37 -3.01 14.76 4.71
CA VAL A 37 -2.38 14.52 3.42
C VAL A 37 -0.98 15.11 3.45
N PHE A 38 0.05 14.29 3.26
CA PHE A 38 1.43 14.73 3.33
C PHE A 38 1.81 15.66 2.17
N CYS A 39 1.49 15.27 0.94
CA CYS A 39 1.63 16.16 -0.22
C CYS A 39 0.75 15.71 -1.39
N TYR A 40 0.84 16.40 -2.53
CA TYR A 40 0.10 16.08 -3.74
C TYR A 40 1.03 15.56 -4.83
N SER A 41 0.58 14.57 -5.59
CA SER A 41 1.32 14.00 -6.71
C SER A 41 1.52 15.04 -7.81
N ARG A 42 2.69 15.06 -8.43
CA ARG A 42 2.89 15.85 -9.66
C ARG A 42 2.07 15.25 -10.81
N PRO A 43 1.19 16.02 -11.48
CA PRO A 43 0.46 15.53 -12.64
C PRO A 43 1.42 15.25 -13.80
N LYS A 44 1.13 14.21 -14.60
CA LYS A 44 1.97 13.84 -15.75
C LYS A 44 1.84 14.81 -16.92
N TYR A 45 0.69 15.48 -17.05
CA TYR A 45 0.39 16.41 -18.13
C TYR A 45 -0.29 17.67 -17.57
N PRO A 46 -0.12 18.84 -18.21
CA PRO A 46 -0.87 20.04 -17.86
C PRO A 46 -2.39 19.78 -17.90
N GLY A 47 -3.11 20.28 -16.90
CA GLY A 47 -4.57 20.11 -16.79
C GLY A 47 -5.04 18.78 -16.16
N HIS A 48 -4.13 17.85 -15.85
CA HIS A 48 -4.50 16.65 -15.08
C HIS A 48 -4.54 16.93 -13.57
N PRO A 49 -5.42 16.24 -12.82
CA PRO A 49 -5.51 16.44 -11.38
C PRO A 49 -4.26 15.91 -10.65
N SER A 50 -3.92 16.58 -9.56
CA SER A 50 -2.98 16.08 -8.56
C SER A 50 -3.72 15.25 -7.51
N PHE A 51 -3.12 14.15 -7.06
CA PHE A 51 -3.73 13.24 -6.09
C PHE A 51 -3.06 13.37 -4.71
N PRO A 52 -3.82 13.30 -3.60
CA PRO A 52 -3.26 13.33 -2.26
C PRO A 52 -2.40 12.09 -2.00
N VAL A 53 -1.22 12.29 -1.41
CA VAL A 53 -0.24 11.26 -1.06
C VAL A 53 -0.18 11.11 0.45
N ARG A 54 -0.30 9.87 0.93
CA ARG A 54 -0.14 9.47 2.34
C ARG A 54 0.77 8.25 2.41
N LEU A 55 1.79 8.31 3.26
CA LEU A 55 2.68 7.18 3.53
C LEU A 55 2.12 6.42 4.74
N THR A 56 1.77 5.16 4.58
CA THR A 56 1.00 4.42 5.61
C THR A 56 1.70 3.16 6.09
N LYS A 57 2.13 2.28 5.17
CA LYS A 57 2.77 1.01 5.51
C LYS A 57 3.96 0.75 4.60
N PRO A 58 5.18 0.58 5.13
CA PRO A 58 6.33 0.21 4.33
C PRO A 58 6.15 -1.21 3.79
N VAL A 59 6.56 -1.42 2.54
CA VAL A 59 6.60 -2.76 1.93
C VAL A 59 8.03 -3.24 1.94
N SER A 60 8.29 -4.32 2.67
CA SER A 60 9.60 -4.95 2.70
C SER A 60 9.91 -5.64 1.37
N ARG A 61 11.12 -5.43 0.85
CA ARG A 61 11.62 -6.13 -0.36
C ARG A 61 11.96 -7.60 -0.09
N PHE A 62 12.11 -7.98 1.17
CA PHE A 62 12.36 -9.36 1.60
C PHE A 62 11.06 -10.14 1.84
N THR A 63 9.94 -9.43 1.99
CA THR A 63 8.64 -10.07 2.10
C THR A 63 8.13 -10.44 0.73
N GLN A 64 7.93 -11.73 0.48
CA GLN A 64 7.24 -12.18 -0.71
C GLN A 64 5.75 -11.88 -0.58
N VAL A 65 5.28 -10.87 -1.30
CA VAL A 65 3.84 -10.57 -1.39
C VAL A 65 3.16 -11.73 -2.08
N ARG A 66 2.17 -12.32 -1.41
CA ARG A 66 1.38 -13.42 -1.95
C ARG A 66 0.51 -12.92 -3.11
N SER A 67 0.17 -13.79 -4.04
CA SER A 67 -0.69 -13.42 -5.16
C SER A 67 -2.04 -12.90 -4.68
N LEU A 68 -2.68 -12.04 -5.46
CA LEU A 68 -4.03 -11.56 -5.17
C LEU A 68 -5.00 -12.74 -4.97
N GLN A 69 -4.86 -13.80 -5.78
CA GLN A 69 -5.67 -15.01 -5.67
C GLN A 69 -5.53 -15.67 -4.28
N TYR A 70 -4.31 -15.78 -3.76
CA TYR A 70 -4.05 -16.31 -2.43
C TYR A 70 -4.62 -15.41 -1.33
N LEU A 71 -4.43 -14.10 -1.45
CA LEU A 71 -5.00 -13.13 -0.50
C LEU A 71 -6.53 -13.21 -0.45
N CYS A 72 -7.18 -13.32 -1.62
CA CYS A 72 -8.62 -13.55 -1.72
C CYS A 72 -9.03 -14.86 -1.04
N ARG A 73 -8.32 -15.97 -1.31
CA ARG A 73 -8.58 -17.26 -0.65
C ARG A 73 -8.49 -17.16 0.88
N PHE A 74 -7.47 -16.47 1.38
CA PHE A 74 -7.28 -16.25 2.82
C PHE A 74 -8.49 -15.52 3.43
N VAL A 75 -8.90 -14.38 2.83
CA VAL A 75 -10.05 -13.61 3.30
C VAL A 75 -11.36 -14.42 3.23
N ILE A 76 -11.57 -15.19 2.16
CA ILE A 76 -12.76 -16.05 2.04
C ILE A 76 -12.80 -17.08 3.16
N ARG A 77 -11.68 -17.75 3.47
CA ARG A 77 -11.61 -18.75 4.57
C ARG A 77 -11.78 -18.14 5.96
N GLN A 78 -11.42 -16.87 6.16
CA GLN A 78 -11.69 -16.17 7.42
C GLN A 78 -13.18 -15.87 7.62
N ASN A 79 -13.93 -15.69 6.54
CA ASN A 79 -15.34 -15.28 6.58
C ASN A 79 -16.33 -16.42 6.28
N THR A 80 -15.85 -17.55 5.76
CA THR A 80 -16.67 -18.72 5.40
C THR A 80 -16.03 -19.98 5.95
N ARG A 81 -16.79 -20.75 6.72
CA ARG A 81 -16.34 -22.06 7.21
C ARG A 81 -16.13 -23.02 6.03
N LEU A 82 -15.14 -23.91 6.14
CA LEU A 82 -14.78 -24.87 5.09
C LEU A 82 -15.97 -25.72 4.61
N ASP A 83 -16.81 -26.17 5.55
CA ASP A 83 -18.01 -26.95 5.26
C ASP A 83 -19.07 -26.17 4.46
N ASN A 84 -18.99 -24.84 4.38
CA ASN A 84 -19.92 -24.01 3.61
C ASN A 84 -19.36 -23.51 2.26
N ILE A 85 -18.10 -23.82 1.91
CA ILE A 85 -17.48 -23.36 0.65
C ILE A 85 -18.27 -23.83 -0.58
N HIS A 86 -18.86 -25.03 -0.52
CA HIS A 86 -19.72 -25.57 -1.57
C HIS A 86 -20.93 -24.68 -1.92
N LYS A 87 -21.41 -23.86 -0.98
CA LYS A 87 -22.57 -22.96 -1.13
C LYS A 87 -22.24 -21.63 -1.82
N LEU A 88 -20.96 -21.28 -1.97
CA LEU A 88 -20.56 -20.03 -2.60
C LEU A 88 -20.94 -20.01 -4.09
N PRO A 89 -21.33 -18.87 -4.68
CA PRO A 89 -21.64 -18.74 -6.10
C PRO A 89 -20.34 -18.63 -6.93
N LEU A 90 -19.46 -19.62 -6.82
CA LEU A 90 -18.15 -19.67 -7.47
C LEU A 90 -18.00 -20.92 -8.34
N PRO A 91 -17.17 -20.86 -9.40
CA PRO A 91 -16.81 -22.04 -10.19
C PRO A 91 -16.15 -23.13 -9.35
N LYS A 92 -16.34 -24.41 -9.74
CA LYS A 92 -15.78 -25.57 -9.02
C LYS A 92 -14.26 -25.51 -8.84
N THR A 93 -13.54 -25.01 -9.85
CA THR A 93 -12.08 -24.86 -9.81
C THR A 93 -11.64 -23.89 -8.71
N ILE A 94 -12.36 -22.78 -8.53
CA ILE A 94 -12.08 -21.79 -7.49
C ILE A 94 -12.45 -22.33 -6.10
N LYS A 95 -13.56 -23.06 -5.98
CA LYS A 95 -13.93 -23.75 -4.74
C LYS A 95 -12.85 -24.73 -4.30
N GLY A 96 -12.37 -25.57 -5.23
CA GLY A 96 -11.27 -26.50 -4.99
C GLY A 96 -10.00 -25.79 -4.53
N TYR A 97 -9.62 -24.70 -5.20
CA TYR A 97 -8.47 -23.88 -4.79
C TYR A 97 -8.62 -23.35 -3.35
N ILE A 98 -9.82 -22.89 -2.97
CA ILE A 98 -10.09 -22.38 -1.62
C ILE A 98 -9.97 -23.49 -0.56
N GLU A 99 -10.45 -24.70 -0.89
CA GLU A 99 -10.47 -25.89 -0.02
C GLU A 99 -9.11 -26.56 0.19
N GLU A 100 -8.10 -26.24 -0.64
CA GLU A 100 -6.75 -26.82 -0.50
C GLU A 100 -6.21 -26.71 0.94
N ALA A 101 -5.51 -27.74 1.40
CA ALA A 101 -5.02 -27.84 2.77
C ALA A 101 -3.74 -27.03 3.05
N HIS A 102 -3.15 -26.38 2.04
CA HIS A 102 -1.87 -25.66 2.17
C HIS A 102 -1.96 -24.42 3.07
N TYR A 103 -1.91 -24.67 4.37
CA TYR A 103 -1.40 -23.87 5.47
C TYR A 103 -0.92 -24.80 6.57
#